data_AF-G3KFR3-F1
#
_entry.id   AF-G3KFR3-F1
#
_cell.length_a   1.000
_cell.length_b   1.000
_cell.length_c   1.000
_cell.angle_alpha   90.00
_cell.angle_beta   90.00
_cell.angle_gamma   90.00
#
_symmetry.space_group_name_H-M   'P 1'
#
loop_
_entity.id
_entity.type
_entity.pdbx_description
1 polymer ?
#
loop_
_entity_poly.entity_id
_entity_poly.type
_entity_poly.pdbx_seq_one_letter_code
_entity_poly.pdbx_strand_id
1 'polypeptide(L)' 'AVPGRLNQSSLFVKREGIFYGQCSEICGVNHGFMPIVVEAVSLPNYISWVANKLSE' A
#
# COMPACT_ATOMS: atom_id res chain seq x y z
N ALA A 1 9.05 6.52 6.96
CA ALA A 1 8.48 7.77 6.41
C ALA A 1 9.07 8.93 7.19
N VAL A 2 9.54 10.00 6.53
CA VAL A 2 10.19 11.13 7.21
C VAL A 2 9.36 12.39 6.95
N PRO A 3 8.81 13.05 7.99
CA PRO A 3 8.07 14.29 7.82
C PRO A 3 8.91 15.35 7.08
N GLY A 4 8.30 16.06 6.13
CA GLY A 4 8.98 17.10 5.34
C GLY A 4 9.88 16.60 4.21
N ARG A 5 9.94 15.28 3.95
CA ARG A 5 10.73 14.70 2.86
C ARG A 5 9.88 13.75 2.01
N LEU A 6 9.92 13.92 0.68
CA LEU A 6 9.38 12.96 -0.28
C LEU A 6 10.44 11.90 -0.59
N ASN A 7 10.14 10.64 -0.29
CA ASN A 7 10.98 9.49 -0.61
C ASN A 7 10.38 8.73 -1.79
N GLN A 8 11.22 8.14 -2.64
CA GLN A 8 10.79 7.36 -3.81
C GLN A 8 11.30 5.92 -3.72
N SER A 9 10.45 4.97 -4.11
CA SER A 9 10.81 3.57 -4.33
C SER A 9 10.02 3.03 -5.52
N SER A 10 10.62 2.12 -6.28
CA SER A 10 9.99 1.51 -7.44
C SER A 10 9.39 0.16 -7.05
N LEU A 11 8.16 -0.12 -7.51
CA LEU A 11 7.47 -1.38 -7.28
C LEU A 11 7.01 -1.98 -8.62
N PHE A 12 7.33 -3.26 -8.84
CA PHE A 12 6.83 -4.03 -9.98
C PHE A 12 6.45 -5.43 -9.50
N VAL A 13 5.15 -5.74 -9.52
CA VAL A 13 4.62 -7.01 -9.00
C VAL A 13 4.35 -7.97 -10.17
N LYS A 14 4.94 -9.16 -10.12
CA LYS A 14 4.88 -10.15 -11.22
C LYS A 14 3.65 -11.07 -11.17
N ARG A 15 2.94 -11.11 -10.06
CA ARG A 15 1.79 -12.01 -9.84
C ARG A 15 0.71 -11.31 -9.04
N GLU A 16 -0.54 -11.62 -9.33
CA GLU A 16 -1.67 -11.18 -8.52
C GLU A 16 -1.61 -11.81 -7.11
N GLY A 17 -2.21 -11.15 -6.14
CA GLY A 17 -2.29 -11.64 -4.76
C GLY A 17 -2.20 -10.53 -3.70
N ILE A 18 -2.20 -10.95 -2.44
CA ILE A 18 -2.13 -10.08 -1.26
C ILE A 18 -0.74 -10.19 -0.62
N PHE A 19 -0.09 -9.06 -0.42
CA PHE A 19 1.24 -8.94 0.17
C PHE A 19 1.16 -8.15 1.48
N TYR A 20 1.82 -8.66 2.53
CA TYR A 20 1.80 -8.08 3.86
C TYR A 20 3.16 -7.49 4.22
N GLY A 21 3.13 -6.35 4.91
CA GLY A 21 4.28 -5.70 5.52
C GLY A 21 3.94 -5.16 6.91
N GLN A 22 4.96 -4.70 7.62
CA GLN A 22 4.85 -4.09 8.95
C GLN A 22 5.64 -2.78 8.95
N CYS A 23 5.32 -1.88 9.88
CA CYS A 23 6.17 -0.72 10.14
C CYS A 23 7.57 -1.17 10.57
N SER A 24 8.61 -0.59 9.97
CA SER A 24 10.02 -0.93 10.25
C SER A 24 10.79 0.18 10.97
N GLU A 25 10.09 1.14 11.57
CA GLU A 25 10.68 2.23 12.34
C GLU A 25 9.85 2.48 13.61
N ILE A 26 10.49 2.52 14.78
CA ILE A 26 9.78 2.75 16.04
C ILE A 26 9.08 4.11 16.01
N CYS A 27 7.75 4.12 16.12
CA CYS A 27 6.95 5.33 15.91
C CYS A 27 5.94 5.63 17.05
N GLY A 28 6.03 4.89 18.16
CA GLY A 28 5.18 5.07 19.34
C GLY A 28 4.55 3.77 19.83
N VAL A 29 3.59 3.87 20.75
CA VAL A 29 2.95 2.72 21.44
C VAL A 29 2.32 1.73 20.45
N ASN A 30 1.75 2.22 19.36
CA ASN A 30 1.07 1.40 18.37
C ASN A 30 1.96 0.93 17.22
N HIS A 31 3.29 1.03 17.36
CA HIS A 31 4.24 0.66 16.30
C HIS A 31 4.02 -0.76 15.73
N GLY A 32 3.66 -1.73 16.58
CA GLY A 32 3.35 -3.11 16.16
C GLY A 32 1.93 -3.33 15.63
N PHE A 33 1.05 -2.33 15.70
CA PHE A 33 -0.37 -2.44 15.34
C PHE A 33 -0.72 -1.64 14.07
N MET A 34 0.27 -1.40 13.21
CA MET A 34 0.09 -0.68 11.94
C MET A 34 0.61 -1.51 10.76
N PRO A 35 -0.11 -2.60 10.39
CA PRO A 35 0.25 -3.43 9.25
C PRO A 35 0.06 -2.67 7.92
N ILE A 36 0.78 -3.12 6.88
CA ILE A 36 0.64 -2.64 5.51
C ILE A 36 0.14 -3.81 4.66
N VAL A 37 -0.88 -3.58 3.84
CA VAL A 37 -1.42 -4.56 2.89
C VAL A 37 -1.38 -3.98 1.48
N VAL A 38 -0.81 -4.73 0.55
CA VAL A 38 -0.82 -4.41 -0.88
C VAL A 38 -1.53 -5.53 -1.62
N GLU A 39 -2.63 -5.19 -2.30
CA GLU A 39 -3.34 -6.11 -3.18
C GLU A 39 -2.93 -5.83 -4.63
N ALA A 40 -2.35 -6.83 -5.29
CA ALA A 40 -2.04 -6.79 -6.71
C ALA A 40 -3.16 -7.50 -7.47
N VAL A 41 -3.82 -6.76 -8.35
CA VAL A 41 -4.94 -7.24 -9.18
C VAL A 41 -4.67 -6.99 -10.65
N SER A 42 -5.47 -7.61 -11.51
CA SER A 42 -5.48 -7.30 -12.94
C SER A 42 -5.84 -5.83 -13.20
N LEU A 43 -5.33 -5.28 -14.30
CA LEU A 43 -5.60 -3.89 -14.69
C LEU A 43 -7.11 -3.58 -14.83
N PRO A 44 -7.96 -4.44 -15.42
CA PRO A 44 -9.40 -4.19 -15.48
C PRO A 44 -10.05 -4.05 -14.11
N ASN A 45 -9.68 -4.90 -13.14
CA ASN A 45 -10.19 -4.85 -11.78
C ASN A 45 -9.74 -3.57 -11.08
N TYR A 46 -8.48 -3.16 -11.25
CA TYR A 46 -7.96 -1.91 -10.69
C TYR A 46 -8.72 -0.70 -11.23
N ILE A 47 -8.93 -0.60 -12.55
CA ILE A 47 -9.64 0.53 -13.17
C ILE A 47 -11.09 0.61 -12.66
N SER A 48 -11.79 -0.54 -12.60
CA SER A 48 -13.15 -0.61 -12.06
C SER A 48 -13.20 -0.14 -10.60
N TRP A 49 -12.25 -0.59 -9.77
CA TRP A 49 -12.15 -0.16 -8.37
C TRP A 49 -11.90 1.35 -8.24
N VAL A 50 -10.99 1.93 -9.03
CA VAL A 50 -10.72 3.37 -9.01
C VAL A 50 -11.97 4.17 -9.41
N ALA A 51 -12.67 3.76 -10.48
CA ALA A 51 -13.87 4.44 -10.94
C ALA A 51 -14.96 4.45 -9.85
N ASN A 52 -15.20 3.30 -9.21
CA ASN A 52 -16.16 3.19 -8.11
C ASN A 52 -15.76 4.08 -6.92
N LYS A 53 -14.47 4.09 -6.54
CA LYS A 53 -13.97 4.91 -5.43
C LYS A 53 -14.02 6.42 -5.67
N LEU A 54 -13.95 6.86 -6.92
CA LEU A 54 -14.09 8.27 -7.28
C LEU A 54 -15.57 8.71 -7.34
N SER A 55 -16.50 7.77 -7.50
CA SER A 55 -17.94 8.03 -7.48
C SER A 55 -18.57 7.97 -6.09
N GLU A 56 -17.84 7.43 -5.10
CA GLU A 56 -18.18 7.48 -3.67
C GLU A 56 -17.94 8.89 -3.10
#